data_AF-A0A7S0RMD5-F1
#
_entry.id   AF-A0A7S0RMD5-F1
#
_cell.length_a   1.000
_cell.length_b   1.000
_cell.length_c   1.000
_cell.angle_alpha   90.00
_cell.angle_beta   90.00
_cell.angle_gamma   90.00
#
_symmetry.space_group_name_H-M   'P 1'
#
loop_
_entity.id
_entity.type
_entity.pdbx_description
1 polymer ?
#
loop_
_entity_poly.entity_id
_entity_poly.type
_entity_poly.pdbx_seq_one_letter_code
_entity_poly.pdbx_strand_id
1 'polypeptide(L)'
;MNRERALAEAVELERKEEEFHLRQAKERSTIRLRDGRGKPIDILSMNLNASAEEFDLNAEDPIYIFAGLSLKEMRNLKQDIRVHLELDAEQEAHKEFWQAMLVVCEAEEAEAEAQEARDRARLQGGDPGTVGYEAGLHASVDDDIKNMFTGKSFDELVIMEEGIEEMIRNGDGEVEYWDAVLKRLRVNKSRVQLSDIHRKLWQAALAVQAPKQKAALRQAAEEEEEKQDTGA
;
A
#
# COMPACT_ATOMS: atom_id res chain seq x y z
N MET A 1 -42.89 2.97 19.20
CA MET A 1 -42.69 1.56 19.61
C MET A 1 -42.58 0.58 18.44
N ASN A 2 -43.61 0.27 17.63
CA ASN A 2 -43.46 -0.72 16.52
C ASN A 2 -42.56 -0.25 15.36
N ARG A 3 -42.58 1.04 15.00
CA ARG A 3 -41.72 1.58 13.94
C ARG A 3 -40.25 1.67 14.35
N GLU A 4 -39.98 1.99 15.60
CA GLU A 4 -38.60 2.04 16.14
C GLU A 4 -37.98 0.65 16.23
N ARG A 5 -38.75 -0.37 16.62
CA ARG A 5 -38.29 -1.77 16.60
C ARG A 5 -38.01 -2.25 15.18
N ALA A 6 -38.89 -1.98 14.22
CA ALA A 6 -38.68 -2.34 12.82
C ALA A 6 -37.45 -1.63 12.20
N LEU A 7 -37.20 -0.38 12.58
CA LEU A 7 -35.99 0.34 12.16
C LEU A 7 -34.72 -0.28 12.78
N ALA A 8 -34.75 -0.59 14.08
CA ALA A 8 -33.62 -1.24 14.75
C ALA A 8 -33.33 -2.63 14.17
N GLU A 9 -34.36 -3.42 13.88
CA GLU A 9 -34.22 -4.72 13.22
C GLU A 9 -33.67 -4.59 11.80
N ALA A 10 -34.10 -3.57 11.03
CA ALA A 10 -33.57 -3.32 9.68
C ALA A 10 -32.08 -2.95 9.71
N VAL A 11 -31.66 -2.06 10.62
CA VAL A 11 -30.25 -1.70 10.80
C VAL A 11 -29.41 -2.90 11.24
N GLU A 12 -29.94 -3.73 12.14
CA GLU A 12 -29.23 -4.94 12.57
C GLU A 12 -29.10 -5.96 11.43
N LEU A 13 -30.12 -6.07 10.57
CA LEU A 13 -30.11 -6.95 9.40
C LEU A 13 -29.08 -6.48 8.37
N GLU A 14 -29.04 -5.18 8.08
CA GLU A 14 -28.08 -4.55 7.17
C GLU A 14 -26.64 -4.79 7.66
N ARG A 15 -26.38 -4.55 8.95
CA ARG A 15 -25.08 -4.83 9.57
C ARG A 15 -24.68 -6.32 9.46
N LYS A 16 -25.63 -7.23 9.67
CA LYS A 16 -25.38 -8.68 9.53
C LYS A 16 -25.13 -9.10 8.07
N GLU A 17 -25.76 -8.44 7.11
CA GLU A 17 -25.55 -8.64 5.68
C GLU A 17 -24.15 -8.17 5.26
N GLU A 18 -23.74 -6.99 5.71
CA GLU A 18 -22.37 -6.47 5.52
C GLU A 18 -21.31 -7.40 6.11
N GLU A 19 -21.50 -7.87 7.35
CA GLU A 19 -20.61 -8.85 8.00
C GLU A 19 -20.52 -10.17 7.23
N PHE A 20 -21.62 -10.62 6.63
CA PHE A 20 -21.63 -11.81 5.79
C PHE A 20 -20.85 -11.60 4.49
N HIS A 21 -21.07 -10.48 3.79
CA HIS A 21 -20.33 -10.14 2.58
C HIS A 21 -18.82 -9.98 2.84
N LEU A 22 -18.44 -9.37 3.95
CA LEU A 22 -17.03 -9.24 4.36
C LEU A 22 -16.40 -10.61 4.61
N ARG A 23 -17.08 -11.51 5.32
CA ARG A 23 -16.59 -12.89 5.55
C ARG A 23 -16.42 -13.64 4.24
N GLN A 24 -17.41 -13.55 3.35
CA GLN A 24 -17.35 -14.20 2.04
C GLN A 24 -16.21 -13.62 1.17
N ALA A 25 -15.96 -12.31 1.22
CA ALA A 25 -14.85 -11.68 0.54
C ALA A 25 -13.49 -12.18 1.07
N LYS A 26 -13.33 -12.31 2.40
CA LYS A 26 -12.13 -12.88 3.04
C LYS A 26 -11.88 -14.34 2.65
N GLU A 27 -12.91 -15.19 2.66
CA GLU A 27 -12.79 -16.58 2.22
C GLU A 27 -12.36 -16.69 0.75
N ARG A 28 -12.98 -15.88 -0.12
CA ARG A 28 -12.62 -15.84 -1.55
C ARG A 28 -11.19 -15.37 -1.76
N SER A 29 -10.74 -14.35 -1.04
CA SER A 29 -9.36 -13.88 -1.06
C SER A 29 -8.39 -15.00 -0.68
N THR A 30 -8.67 -15.71 0.42
CA THR A 30 -7.85 -16.83 0.91
C THR A 30 -7.73 -17.95 -0.12
N ILE A 31 -8.84 -18.33 -0.76
CA ILE A 31 -8.83 -19.36 -1.82
C ILE A 31 -8.00 -18.90 -3.02
N ARG A 32 -8.13 -17.65 -3.45
CA ARG A 32 -7.37 -17.09 -4.59
C ARG A 32 -5.86 -17.12 -4.34
N LEU A 33 -5.42 -16.73 -3.14
CA LEU A 33 -4.02 -16.76 -2.75
C LEU A 33 -3.46 -18.19 -2.78
N ARG A 34 -4.19 -19.15 -2.17
CA ARG A 34 -3.78 -20.56 -2.16
C ARG A 34 -3.68 -21.16 -3.56
N ASP A 35 -4.57 -20.75 -4.47
CA ASP A 35 -4.59 -21.23 -5.85
C ASP A 35 -3.55 -20.53 -6.76
N GLY A 36 -2.68 -19.66 -6.22
CA GLY A 36 -1.69 -18.90 -6.99
C GLY A 36 -2.29 -17.84 -7.92
N ARG A 37 -3.55 -17.45 -7.68
CA ARG A 37 -4.31 -16.46 -8.46
C ARG A 37 -4.72 -15.28 -7.59
N GLY A 38 -3.91 -14.97 -6.59
CA GLY A 38 -4.11 -13.85 -5.68
C GLY A 38 -4.18 -12.55 -6.46
N LYS A 39 -5.19 -11.73 -6.17
CA LYS A 39 -5.23 -10.37 -6.66
C LYS A 39 -4.29 -9.49 -5.82
N PRO A 40 -3.85 -8.33 -6.34
CA PRO A 40 -3.10 -7.36 -5.57
C PRO A 40 -3.69 -7.04 -4.19
N ILE A 41 -5.01 -6.83 -4.10
CA ILE A 41 -5.70 -6.58 -2.82
C ILE A 41 -5.59 -7.76 -1.85
N ASP A 42 -5.61 -9.00 -2.36
CA ASP A 42 -5.52 -10.19 -1.51
C ASP A 42 -4.15 -10.24 -0.83
N ILE A 43 -3.08 -9.93 -1.57
CA ILE A 43 -1.70 -9.89 -1.05
C ILE A 43 -1.56 -8.80 0.02
N LEU A 44 -2.03 -7.58 -0.28
CA LEU A 44 -1.98 -6.46 0.67
C LEU A 44 -2.72 -6.78 1.97
N SER A 45 -3.96 -7.28 1.83
CA SER A 45 -4.82 -7.61 2.97
C SER A 45 -4.24 -8.76 3.80
N MET A 46 -3.71 -9.80 3.15
CA MET A 46 -3.07 -10.92 3.84
C MET A 46 -1.85 -10.46 4.64
N ASN A 47 -0.94 -9.70 4.02
CA ASN A 47 0.29 -9.25 4.68
C ASN A 47 0.01 -8.32 5.85
N LEU A 48 -0.99 -7.45 5.72
CA LEU A 48 -1.40 -6.53 6.79
C LEU A 48 -2.03 -7.28 7.98
N ASN A 49 -2.83 -8.31 7.72
CA ASN A 49 -3.54 -9.06 8.76
C ASN A 49 -2.76 -10.26 9.31
N ALA A 50 -1.60 -10.59 8.74
CA ALA A 50 -0.82 -11.75 9.16
C ALA A 50 -0.27 -11.56 10.59
N SER A 51 -0.39 -12.61 11.39
CA SER A 51 0.34 -12.67 12.66
C SER A 51 1.86 -12.74 12.41
N ALA A 52 2.66 -12.40 13.42
CA ALA A 52 4.12 -12.51 13.32
C ALA A 52 4.58 -13.95 13.01
N GLU A 53 3.82 -14.96 13.42
CA GLU A 53 4.06 -16.36 13.08
C GLU A 53 3.78 -16.71 11.61
N GLU A 54 2.80 -16.06 10.99
CA GLU A 54 2.27 -16.42 9.66
C GLU A 54 2.79 -15.52 8.55
N PHE A 55 3.33 -14.35 8.90
CA PHE A 55 3.85 -13.38 7.93
C PHE A 55 4.97 -13.99 7.07
N ASP A 56 4.84 -13.86 5.76
CA ASP A 56 5.86 -14.30 4.81
C ASP A 56 7.05 -13.33 4.80
N LEU A 57 8.20 -13.78 5.28
CA LEU A 57 9.43 -12.99 5.31
C LEU A 57 9.98 -12.65 3.91
N ASN A 58 9.45 -13.27 2.85
CA ASN A 58 9.77 -12.94 1.46
C ASN A 58 8.73 -12.02 0.81
N ALA A 59 7.70 -11.58 1.56
CA ALA A 59 6.72 -10.63 1.06
C ALA A 59 7.41 -9.35 0.57
N GLU A 60 7.06 -8.91 -0.64
CA GLU A 60 7.55 -7.66 -1.20
C GLU A 60 6.94 -6.45 -0.47
N ASP A 61 7.65 -5.32 -0.52
CA ASP A 61 7.15 -4.06 0.00
C ASP A 61 5.86 -3.66 -0.77
N PRO A 62 4.78 -3.29 -0.07
CA PRO A 62 3.50 -2.90 -0.69
C PRO A 62 3.61 -1.83 -1.77
N ILE A 63 4.65 -0.98 -1.76
CA ILE A 63 4.84 0.03 -2.83
C ILE A 63 5.10 -0.59 -4.20
N TYR A 64 5.56 -1.85 -4.28
CA TYR A 64 5.85 -2.54 -5.53
C TYR A 64 4.65 -3.28 -6.12
N ILE A 65 3.50 -3.30 -5.41
CA ILE A 65 2.30 -4.04 -5.85
C ILE A 65 1.73 -3.57 -7.20
N PHE A 66 2.07 -2.34 -7.60
CA PHE A 66 1.62 -1.73 -8.85
C PHE A 66 2.44 -2.19 -10.07
N ALA A 67 3.62 -2.78 -9.85
CA ALA A 67 4.49 -3.21 -10.93
C ALA A 67 3.79 -4.23 -11.85
N GLY A 68 3.69 -3.89 -13.13
CA GLY A 68 3.08 -4.76 -14.14
C GLY A 68 1.55 -4.73 -14.21
N LEU A 69 0.87 -3.92 -13.38
CA LEU A 69 -0.57 -3.73 -13.50
C LEU A 69 -0.91 -2.84 -14.71
N SER A 70 -1.95 -3.20 -15.45
CA SER A 70 -2.57 -2.31 -16.41
C SER A 70 -3.34 -1.18 -15.71
N LEU A 71 -3.59 -0.07 -16.41
CA LEU A 71 -4.40 1.04 -15.91
C LEU A 71 -5.80 0.60 -15.43
N LYS A 72 -6.39 -0.40 -16.10
CA LYS A 72 -7.67 -0.99 -15.68
C LYS A 72 -7.54 -1.76 -14.38
N GLU A 73 -6.48 -2.54 -14.21
CA GLU A 73 -6.24 -3.31 -12.97
C GLU A 73 -5.94 -2.39 -11.79
N MET A 74 -5.19 -1.32 -12.01
CA MET A 74 -4.91 -0.31 -11.00
C MET A 74 -6.17 0.42 -10.54
N ARG A 75 -7.07 0.79 -11.47
CA ARG A 75 -8.39 1.35 -11.12
C ARG A 75 -9.25 0.39 -10.30
N ASN A 76 -9.21 -0.90 -10.62
CA ASN A 76 -9.91 -1.92 -9.82
C ASN A 76 -9.29 -2.03 -8.43
N LEU A 77 -7.95 -2.07 -8.34
CA LEU A 77 -7.24 -2.09 -7.06
C LEU A 77 -7.56 -0.85 -6.22
N LYS A 78 -7.63 0.34 -6.82
CA LYS A 78 -8.06 1.56 -6.13
C LYS A 78 -9.44 1.42 -5.49
N GLN A 79 -10.40 0.84 -6.23
CA GLN A 79 -11.74 0.60 -5.70
C GLN A 79 -11.71 -0.42 -4.56
N ASP A 80 -10.94 -1.50 -4.72
CA ASP A 80 -10.77 -2.52 -3.68
C ASP A 80 -10.12 -1.92 -2.41
N ILE A 81 -9.11 -1.03 -2.55
CA ILE A 81 -8.48 -0.31 -1.42
C ILE A 81 -9.49 0.56 -0.68
N ARG A 82 -10.38 1.27 -1.39
CA ARG A 82 -11.42 2.10 -0.75
C ARG A 82 -12.38 1.27 0.10
N VAL A 83 -12.80 0.11 -0.41
CA VAL A 83 -13.63 -0.82 0.33
C VAL A 83 -12.90 -1.30 1.60
N HIS A 84 -11.61 -1.61 1.51
CA HIS A 84 -10.83 -2.00 2.69
C HIS A 84 -10.64 -0.85 3.69
N LEU A 85 -10.44 0.38 3.22
CA LEU A 85 -10.35 1.55 4.09
C LEU A 85 -11.65 1.78 4.89
N GLU A 86 -12.81 1.45 4.32
CA GLU A 86 -14.10 1.52 5.00
C GLU A 86 -14.32 0.35 5.98
N LEU A 87 -13.97 -0.87 5.58
CA LEU A 87 -14.28 -2.09 6.34
C LEU A 87 -13.25 -2.45 7.42
N ASP A 88 -12.03 -1.93 7.32
CA ASP A 88 -10.89 -2.26 8.20
C ASP A 88 -10.40 -1.04 8.99
N ALA A 89 -11.32 -0.09 9.24
CA ALA A 89 -11.03 1.19 9.90
C ALA A 89 -10.93 1.10 11.43
N GLU A 90 -11.26 -0.04 12.04
CA GLU A 90 -11.25 -0.20 13.51
C GLU A 90 -9.84 -0.15 14.09
N GLN A 91 -8.83 -0.57 13.32
CA GLN A 91 -7.42 -0.51 13.72
C GLN A 91 -6.76 0.71 13.07
N GLU A 92 -6.27 1.65 13.88
CA GLU A 92 -5.67 2.89 13.35
C GLU A 92 -4.48 2.60 12.42
N ALA A 93 -3.67 1.56 12.71
CA ALA A 93 -2.56 1.16 11.85
C ALA A 93 -3.03 0.66 10.47
N HIS A 94 -4.18 -0.03 10.39
CA HIS A 94 -4.75 -0.48 9.12
C HIS A 94 -5.32 0.71 8.34
N LYS A 95 -6.00 1.62 9.03
CA LYS A 95 -6.51 2.84 8.43
C LYS A 95 -5.38 3.69 7.84
N GLU A 96 -4.29 3.91 8.58
CA GLU A 96 -3.10 4.60 8.09
C GLU A 96 -2.50 3.91 6.86
N PHE A 97 -2.40 2.57 6.88
CA PHE A 97 -1.93 1.78 5.75
C PHE A 97 -2.81 1.97 4.51
N TRP A 98 -4.13 1.80 4.64
CA TRP A 98 -5.05 1.89 3.51
C TRP A 98 -5.14 3.31 2.95
N GLN A 99 -5.05 4.34 3.80
CA GLN A 99 -4.95 5.73 3.36
C GLN A 99 -3.68 5.98 2.55
N ALA A 100 -2.53 5.53 3.04
CA ALA A 100 -1.28 5.67 2.31
C ALA A 100 -1.29 4.88 0.98
N MET A 101 -1.85 3.66 0.98
CA MET A 101 -2.04 2.87 -0.25
C MET A 101 -2.91 3.58 -1.28
N LEU A 102 -3.98 4.26 -0.83
CA LEU A 102 -4.87 5.00 -1.73
C LEU A 102 -4.13 6.17 -2.41
N VAL A 103 -3.36 6.94 -1.63
CA VAL A 103 -2.55 8.06 -2.16
C VAL A 103 -1.54 7.57 -3.18
N VAL A 104 -0.81 6.48 -2.89
CA VAL A 104 0.16 5.91 -3.83
C VAL A 104 -0.54 5.35 -5.08
N CYS A 105 -1.67 4.65 -4.91
CA CYS A 105 -2.44 4.12 -6.05
C CYS A 105 -2.94 5.23 -6.99
N GLU A 106 -3.39 6.37 -6.45
CA GLU A 106 -3.83 7.52 -7.25
C GLU A 106 -2.66 8.17 -8.01
N ALA A 107 -1.47 8.22 -7.40
CA ALA A 107 -0.28 8.72 -8.05
C ALA A 107 0.24 7.80 -9.16
N GLU A 108 0.27 6.48 -8.92
CA GLU A 108 0.64 5.48 -9.94
C GLU A 108 -0.36 5.48 -11.10
N GLU A 109 -1.65 5.68 -10.83
CA GLU A 109 -2.68 5.82 -11.86
C GLU A 109 -2.44 7.05 -12.73
N ALA A 110 -2.17 8.21 -12.11
CA ALA A 110 -1.87 9.43 -12.82
C ALA A 110 -0.61 9.31 -13.69
N GLU A 111 0.45 8.66 -13.19
CA GLU A 111 1.68 8.45 -13.97
C GLU A 111 1.44 7.49 -15.15
N ALA A 112 0.68 6.41 -14.95
CA ALA A 112 0.33 5.50 -16.03
C ALA A 112 -0.52 6.19 -17.12
N GLU A 113 -1.46 7.05 -16.74
CA GLU A 113 -2.24 7.86 -17.68
C GLU A 113 -1.36 8.85 -18.45
N ALA A 114 -0.45 9.54 -17.75
CA ALA A 114 0.51 10.45 -18.36
C ALA A 114 1.41 9.70 -19.35
N GLN A 115 1.86 8.49 -19.01
CA GLN A 115 2.68 7.65 -19.86
C GLN A 115 1.91 7.18 -21.12
N GLU A 116 0.68 6.70 -20.98
CA GLU A 116 -0.16 6.34 -22.13
C GLU A 116 -0.41 7.55 -23.06
N ALA A 117 -0.58 8.74 -22.50
CA ALA A 117 -0.76 9.98 -23.27
C ALA A 117 0.52 10.35 -24.04
N ARG A 118 1.70 10.24 -23.40
CA ARG A 118 3.00 10.47 -24.05
C ARG A 118 3.23 9.48 -25.19
N ASP A 119 2.92 8.20 -24.98
CA ASP A 119 3.10 7.18 -26.01
C ASP A 119 2.14 7.38 -27.19
N ARG A 120 0.89 7.81 -26.92
CA ARG A 120 -0.04 8.22 -27.98
C ARG A 120 0.47 9.41 -28.77
N ALA A 121 1.01 10.43 -28.10
CA ALA A 121 1.58 11.61 -28.76
C ALA A 121 2.76 11.23 -29.68
N ARG A 122 3.65 10.34 -29.21
CA ARG A 122 4.75 9.78 -30.02
C ARG A 122 4.24 9.12 -31.29
N LEU A 123 3.20 8.29 -31.18
CA LEU A 123 2.60 7.60 -32.33
C LEU A 123 1.93 8.54 -33.33
N GLN A 124 1.46 9.70 -32.87
CA GLN A 124 0.81 10.72 -33.70
C GLN A 124 1.79 11.77 -34.25
N GLY A 125 3.09 11.65 -33.97
CA GLY A 125 4.11 12.62 -34.40
C GLY A 125 4.09 13.94 -33.62
N GLY A 126 3.43 13.97 -32.46
CA GLY A 126 3.47 15.11 -31.53
C GLY A 126 4.72 15.11 -30.65
N ASP A 127 5.03 16.26 -30.04
CA ASP A 127 6.11 16.37 -29.06
C ASP A 127 5.68 15.75 -27.71
N PRO A 128 6.29 14.66 -27.24
CA PRO A 128 5.94 14.01 -25.98
C PRO A 128 6.42 14.79 -24.76
N GLY A 129 7.35 15.74 -24.93
CA GLY A 129 8.06 16.43 -23.84
C GLY A 129 7.18 17.33 -22.97
N THR A 130 5.98 17.69 -23.45
CA THR A 130 5.02 18.58 -22.76
C THR A 130 3.73 17.85 -22.35
N VAL A 131 3.59 16.58 -22.71
CA VAL A 131 2.36 15.80 -22.50
C VAL A 131 2.44 15.07 -21.17
N GLY A 132 1.40 15.20 -20.35
CA GLY A 132 1.28 14.51 -19.06
C GLY A 132 2.07 15.16 -17.91
N TYR A 133 2.63 16.35 -18.11
CA TYR A 133 3.12 17.18 -17.01
C TYR A 133 2.01 18.12 -16.52
N GLU A 134 1.98 18.39 -15.22
CA GLU A 134 1.21 19.53 -14.70
C GLU A 134 1.75 20.81 -15.34
N ALA A 135 0.85 21.74 -15.69
CA ALA A 135 1.24 23.01 -16.30
C ALA A 135 2.28 23.71 -15.42
N GLY A 136 3.46 23.99 -15.99
CA GLY A 136 4.56 24.66 -15.29
C GLY A 136 5.72 23.76 -14.82
N LEU A 137 5.63 22.43 -14.89
CA LEU A 137 6.75 21.55 -14.52
C LEU A 137 7.35 20.82 -15.72
N HIS A 138 8.58 21.17 -16.08
CA HIS A 138 9.40 20.38 -16.99
C HIS A 138 9.98 19.15 -16.30
N ALA A 139 10.31 18.11 -17.07
CA ALA A 139 10.91 16.86 -16.59
C ALA A 139 12.10 17.04 -15.63
N SER A 140 12.97 18.04 -15.89
CA SER A 140 14.14 18.32 -15.04
C SER A 140 13.76 18.78 -13.64
N VAL A 141 12.66 19.54 -13.50
CA VAL A 141 12.18 20.03 -12.20
C VAL A 141 11.56 18.86 -11.41
N ASP A 142 10.94 17.91 -12.11
CA ASP A 142 10.37 16.71 -11.50
C ASP A 142 11.44 15.82 -10.83
N ASP A 143 12.58 15.62 -11.51
CA ASP A 143 13.71 14.88 -10.96
C ASP A 143 14.35 15.59 -9.76
N ASP A 144 14.50 16.91 -9.82
CA ASP A 144 15.00 17.71 -8.69
C ASP A 144 14.09 17.60 -7.46
N ILE A 145 12.76 17.61 -7.66
CA ILE A 145 11.77 17.43 -6.59
C ILE A 145 11.85 16.00 -6.02
N LYS A 146 11.97 14.96 -6.85
CA LYS A 146 12.16 13.58 -6.38
C LYS A 146 13.43 13.43 -5.55
N ASN A 147 14.53 14.03 -6.00
CA ASN A 147 15.80 14.03 -5.29
C ASN A 147 15.71 14.78 -3.95
N MET A 148 14.90 15.85 -3.88
CA MET A 148 14.66 16.61 -2.65
C MET A 148 14.10 15.73 -1.52
N PHE A 149 13.29 14.73 -1.83
CA PHE A 149 12.63 13.88 -0.83
C PHE A 149 13.35 12.55 -0.57
N THR A 150 14.32 12.21 -1.41
CA THR A 150 15.03 10.93 -1.33
C THR A 150 15.81 10.81 -0.01
N GLY A 151 15.61 9.69 0.68
CA GLY A 151 16.32 9.38 1.94
C GLY A 151 15.78 10.10 3.18
N LYS A 152 14.70 10.89 3.06
CA LYS A 152 14.06 11.54 4.20
C LYS A 152 13.17 10.57 4.97
N SER A 153 13.12 10.74 6.28
CA SER A 153 12.20 10.02 7.15
C SER A 153 10.76 10.56 7.02
N PHE A 154 9.78 9.79 7.49
CA PHE A 154 8.39 10.25 7.55
C PHE A 154 8.26 11.58 8.31
N ASP A 155 8.90 11.71 9.47
CA ASP A 155 8.84 12.90 10.31
C ASP A 155 9.47 14.13 9.61
N GLU A 156 10.59 13.93 8.90
CA GLU A 156 11.22 15.00 8.11
C GLU A 156 10.32 15.46 6.95
N LEU A 157 9.57 14.55 6.34
CA LEU A 157 8.61 14.88 5.29
C LEU A 157 7.38 15.61 5.85
N VAL A 158 6.90 15.25 7.04
CA VAL A 158 5.82 15.97 7.73
C VAL A 158 6.23 17.42 8.02
N ILE A 159 7.41 17.64 8.58
CA ILE A 159 7.93 18.99 8.86
C ILE A 159 8.04 19.81 7.57
N MET A 160 8.51 19.18 6.48
CA MET A 160 8.61 19.83 5.18
C MET A 160 7.24 20.18 4.59
N GLU A 161 6.24 19.31 4.74
CA GLU A 161 4.85 19.57 4.33
C GLU A 161 4.31 20.81 5.02
N GLU A 162 4.43 20.88 6.35
CA GLU A 162 3.96 22.01 7.16
C GLU A 162 4.62 23.33 6.71
N GLY A 163 5.92 23.31 6.45
CA GLY A 163 6.65 24.48 5.95
C GLY A 163 6.21 24.92 4.56
N ILE A 164 5.97 23.99 3.64
CA ILE A 164 5.47 24.31 2.29
C ILE A 164 4.05 24.86 2.34
N GLU A 165 3.17 24.27 3.16
CA GLU A 165 1.81 24.78 3.36
C GLU A 165 1.81 26.19 3.96
N GLU A 166 2.73 26.49 4.88
CA GLU A 166 2.89 27.84 5.41
C GLU A 166 3.37 28.84 4.35
N MET A 167 4.34 28.48 3.51
CA MET A 167 4.78 29.31 2.38
C MET A 167 3.62 29.62 1.42
N ILE A 168 2.82 28.60 1.06
CA ILE A 168 1.64 28.77 0.20
C ILE A 168 0.62 29.70 0.86
N ARG A 169 0.31 29.51 2.16
CA ARG A 169 -0.64 30.36 2.90
C ARG A 169 -0.20 31.82 2.98
N ASN A 170 1.11 32.07 3.11
CA ASN A 170 1.67 33.41 3.18
C ASN A 170 1.77 34.08 1.79
N GLY A 171 1.58 33.33 0.71
CA GLY A 171 1.75 33.82 -0.66
C GLY A 171 3.22 33.98 -1.05
N ASP A 172 4.12 33.27 -0.36
CA ASP A 172 5.56 33.34 -0.59
C ASP A 172 5.96 32.39 -1.73
N GLY A 173 6.16 32.94 -2.92
CA GLY A 173 6.70 32.22 -4.09
C GLY A 173 5.66 31.83 -5.14
N GLU A 174 6.07 30.97 -6.07
CA GLU A 174 5.23 30.49 -7.16
C GLU A 174 4.26 29.41 -6.65
N VAL A 175 3.01 29.79 -6.41
CA VAL A 175 1.97 28.91 -5.86
C VAL A 175 1.82 27.62 -6.67
N GLU A 176 1.82 27.69 -8.00
CA GLU A 176 1.70 26.52 -8.88
C GLU A 176 2.87 25.53 -8.69
N TYR A 177 4.09 26.05 -8.51
CA TYR A 177 5.27 25.23 -8.23
C TYR A 177 5.14 24.54 -6.86
N TRP A 178 4.82 25.29 -5.80
CA TRP A 178 4.72 24.72 -4.46
C TRP A 178 3.55 23.75 -4.31
N ASP A 179 2.42 23.97 -5.00
CA ASP A 179 1.33 23.01 -5.07
C ASP A 179 1.77 21.68 -5.70
N ALA A 180 2.60 21.74 -6.75
CA ALA A 180 3.13 20.55 -7.39
C ALA A 180 4.18 19.82 -6.55
N VAL A 181 5.03 20.56 -5.82
CA VAL A 181 5.97 20.00 -4.83
C VAL A 181 5.17 19.32 -3.71
N LEU A 182 4.13 19.97 -3.18
CA LEU A 182 3.30 19.46 -2.09
C LEU A 182 2.58 18.16 -2.47
N LYS A 183 2.03 18.08 -3.70
CA LYS A 183 1.45 16.84 -4.23
C LYS A 183 2.47 15.68 -4.24
N ARG A 184 3.67 15.91 -4.78
CA ARG A 184 4.74 14.89 -4.83
C ARG A 184 5.25 14.51 -3.45
N LEU A 185 5.35 15.48 -2.55
CA LEU A 185 5.74 15.27 -1.16
C LEU A 185 4.75 14.33 -0.48
N ARG A 186 3.44 14.59 -0.60
CA ARG A 186 2.39 13.74 -0.01
C ARG A 186 2.48 12.30 -0.50
N VAL A 187 2.71 12.10 -1.80
CA VAL A 187 2.93 10.77 -2.38
C VAL A 187 4.17 10.10 -1.77
N ASN A 188 5.30 10.82 -1.70
CA ASN A 188 6.52 10.26 -1.12
C ASN A 188 6.36 9.94 0.38
N LYS A 189 5.67 10.81 1.13
CA LYS A 189 5.33 10.59 2.52
C LYS A 189 4.53 9.28 2.70
N SER A 190 3.52 9.06 1.86
CA SER A 190 2.76 7.81 1.86
C SER A 190 3.62 6.59 1.50
N ARG A 191 4.55 6.70 0.53
CA ARG A 191 5.49 5.60 0.22
C ARG A 191 6.36 5.25 1.42
N VAL A 192 6.98 6.25 2.05
CA VAL A 192 7.81 6.03 3.25
C VAL A 192 7.00 5.41 4.38
N GLN A 193 5.76 5.88 4.60
CA GLN A 193 4.85 5.34 5.61
C GLN A 193 4.54 3.85 5.36
N LEU A 194 4.26 3.46 4.11
CA LEU A 194 4.00 2.07 3.73
C LEU A 194 5.21 1.17 3.97
N SER A 195 6.40 1.61 3.54
CA SER A 195 7.65 0.89 3.78
C SER A 195 7.95 0.75 5.26
N ASP A 196 7.66 1.78 6.07
CA ASP A 196 7.84 1.73 7.52
C ASP A 196 6.87 0.75 8.20
N ILE A 197 5.60 0.71 7.77
CA ILE A 197 4.63 -0.27 8.26
C ILE A 197 5.08 -1.68 7.89
N HIS A 198 5.41 -1.92 6.62
CA HIS A 198 5.89 -3.22 6.15
C HIS A 198 7.15 -3.66 6.92
N ARG A 199 8.13 -2.78 7.09
CA ARG A 199 9.35 -3.04 7.86
C ARG A 199 9.05 -3.41 9.32
N LYS A 200 8.10 -2.76 9.97
CA LYS A 200 7.68 -3.09 11.35
C LYS A 200 7.06 -4.49 11.42
N LEU A 201 6.16 -4.82 10.49
CA LEU A 201 5.55 -6.16 10.40
C LEU A 201 6.62 -7.24 10.17
N TRP A 202 7.52 -7.01 9.21
CA TRP A 202 8.61 -7.91 8.90
C TRP A 202 9.56 -8.12 10.09
N GLN A 203 9.92 -7.05 10.80
CA GLN A 203 10.78 -7.11 11.99
C GLN A 203 10.11 -7.90 13.13
N ALA A 204 8.82 -7.68 13.37
CA ALA A 204 8.05 -8.45 14.35
C ALA A 204 8.00 -9.93 13.99
N ALA A 205 7.73 -10.25 12.71
CA ALA A 205 7.73 -11.61 12.20
C ALA A 205 9.09 -12.29 12.35
N LEU A 206 10.18 -11.62 11.96
CA LEU A 206 11.53 -12.15 12.08
C LEU A 206 11.87 -12.48 13.54
N ALA A 207 11.54 -11.58 14.47
CA ALA A 207 11.81 -11.79 15.89
C ALA A 207 11.13 -13.05 16.46
N VAL A 208 9.95 -13.39 15.94
CA VAL A 208 9.18 -14.57 16.35
C VAL A 208 9.65 -15.85 15.64
N GLN A 209 9.93 -15.78 14.34
CA GLN A 209 10.22 -16.95 13.52
C GLN A 209 11.69 -17.39 13.61
N ALA A 210 12.65 -16.47 13.72
CA ALA A 210 14.07 -16.80 13.72
C ALA A 210 14.51 -17.74 14.87
N PRO A 211 14.06 -17.57 16.13
CA PRO A 211 14.38 -18.52 17.19
C PRO A 211 13.77 -19.91 16.96
N LYS A 212 12.53 -19.96 16.46
CA LYS A 212 11.81 -21.22 16.17
C LYS A 212 12.52 -22.03 15.08
N GLN A 213 12.93 -21.36 14.00
CA GLN A 213 13.69 -21.98 12.92
C GLN A 213 15.04 -22.53 13.42
N LYS A 214 15.78 -21.76 14.23
CA LYS A 214 17.04 -22.22 14.83
C LYS A 214 16.85 -23.43 15.75
N ALA A 215 15.81 -23.44 16.56
CA ALA A 215 15.50 -24.56 17.45
C ALA A 215 15.13 -25.83 16.66
N ALA A 216 14.30 -25.69 15.62
CA ALA A 216 13.92 -26.81 14.75
C ALA A 216 15.13 -27.41 14.01
N LEU A 217 16.03 -26.57 13.47
CA LEU A 217 17.26 -27.03 12.82
C LEU A 217 18.18 -27.78 13.79
N ARG A 218 18.27 -27.32 15.04
CA ARG A 218 19.05 -27.99 16.09
C ARG A 218 18.46 -29.35 16.45
N GLN A 219 17.15 -29.43 16.63
CA GLN A 219 16.46 -30.71 16.90
C GLN A 219 16.63 -31.69 15.74
N ALA A 220 16.50 -31.24 14.50
CA ALA A 220 16.72 -32.08 13.33
C ALA A 220 18.15 -32.63 13.26
N ALA A 221 19.17 -31.81 13.61
CA ALA A 221 20.56 -32.25 13.66
C ALA A 221 20.80 -33.28 14.78
N GLU A 222 20.24 -33.06 15.96
CA GLU A 222 20.33 -34.00 17.09
C GLU A 222 19.64 -35.35 16.77
N GLU A 223 18.47 -35.33 16.11
CA GLU A 223 17.78 -36.55 15.64
C GLU A 223 18.53 -37.30 14.54
N GLU A 224 19.22 -36.60 13.64
CA GLU A 224 20.06 -37.24 12.62
C GLU A 224 21.29 -37.89 13.23
N GLU A 225 21.89 -37.28 14.25
CA GLU A 225 23.03 -37.82 14.98
C GLU A 225 22.63 -39.08 15.77
N GLU A 226 21.47 -39.08 16.44
CA GLU A 226 20.95 -40.24 17.19
C GLU A 226 20.56 -41.42 16.27
N LYS A 227 20.04 -41.14 15.07
CA LYS A 227 19.77 -42.17 14.05
C LYS A 227 21.05 -42.80 13.47
N GLN A 228 22.15 -42.04 13.43
CA GLN A 228 23.45 -42.57 13.01
C GLN A 228 24.09 -43.45 14.09
N ASP A 229 23.88 -43.13 15.37
CA ASP A 229 24.46 -43.88 16.50
C ASP A 229 23.69 -45.17 16.85
N THR A 230 22.38 -45.22 16.53
CA THR A 230 21.52 -46.41 16.77
C THR A 230 21.46 -47.41 15.60
N GLY A 231 22.11 -47.10 14.48
CA GLY A 231 22.14 -47.90 13.24
C GLY A 231 23.30 -48.90 13.10
N ALA A 232 24.13 -49.10 14.13
CA ALA A 232 25.23 -50.08 14.18
C ALA A 232 24.84 -51.32 15.00
#